data_AF-A0A6A6GML4-F1
#
_entry.id   AF-A0A6A6GML4-F1
#
_cell.length_a   1.000
_cell.length_b   1.000
_cell.length_c   1.000
_cell.angle_alpha   90.00
_cell.angle_beta   90.00
_cell.angle_gamma   90.00
#
_symmetry.space_group_name_H-M   'P 1'
#
loop_
_entity.id
_entity.type
_entity.pdbx_description
1 polymer ?
#
loop_
_entity_poly.entity_id
_entity_poly.type
_entity_poly.pdbx_seq_one_letter_code
_entity_poly.pdbx_strand_id
1 'polypeptide(L)'
;MSLGGDKCELCGDHGGYLYLLTLKRLCFLCQTEDKQVLPLTPARVLYRYNLPEDAVNIIPSALSLPGIYGSEKRFPKEHRPRQLLDPVSAHTIARIFLGPDIVDVEGPPRNTMQFAMQTLDDPDGTHPDEWDYNGGSNNPLRFMAVVRMPAMDKLTGRSMQTGFCNACLRLGDNEDRRYSWRREYTRITFAEHVKECGWLEQDPTTKFWSHRKLDTDAEPP
;
A
#
# COMPACT_ATOMS: atom_id res chain seq x y z
N MET A 1 14.75 11.61 -6.40
CA MET A 1 14.25 10.45 -5.64
C MET A 1 15.41 9.47 -5.46
N SER A 2 15.78 9.10 -4.24
CA SER A 2 16.93 8.20 -3.99
C SER A 2 16.40 6.79 -3.74
N LEU A 3 16.49 5.90 -4.74
CA LEU A 3 16.10 4.48 -4.63
C LEU A 3 16.83 3.73 -3.50
N GLY A 4 17.95 4.28 -3.02
CA GLY A 4 18.71 3.76 -1.87
C GLY A 4 18.29 4.29 -0.49
N GLY A 5 17.13 4.94 -0.36
CA GLY A 5 16.55 5.24 0.97
C GLY A 5 15.94 4.00 1.62
N ASP A 6 15.77 4.00 2.93
CA ASP A 6 15.12 2.93 3.71
C ASP A 6 13.76 3.34 4.28
N LYS A 7 13.32 4.58 4.02
CA LYS A 7 12.09 5.16 4.54
C LYS A 7 10.96 5.14 3.52
N CYS A 8 9.74 4.99 4.03
CA CYS A 8 8.49 5.13 3.33
C CYS A 8 8.25 6.61 3.02
N GLU A 9 7.94 6.92 1.77
CA GLU A 9 7.73 8.29 1.31
C GLU A 9 6.41 8.91 1.80
N LEU A 10 5.48 8.10 2.33
CA LEU A 10 4.19 8.58 2.83
C LEU A 10 4.18 8.86 4.34
N CYS A 11 4.94 8.08 5.13
CA CYS A 11 4.87 8.15 6.60
C CYS A 11 6.23 8.16 7.31
N GLY A 12 7.34 7.93 6.61
CA GLY A 12 8.67 7.88 7.21
C GLY A 12 9.08 6.56 7.88
N ASP A 13 8.15 5.60 8.07
CA ASP A 13 8.46 4.24 8.55
C ASP A 13 9.41 3.50 7.62
N HIS A 14 9.89 2.31 8.01
CA HIS A 14 10.69 1.49 7.11
C HIS A 14 9.92 1.14 5.81
N GLY A 15 10.49 1.49 4.67
CA GLY A 15 9.90 1.30 3.35
C GLY A 15 10.37 0.04 2.65
N GLY A 16 9.86 -1.13 3.06
CA GLY A 16 10.26 -2.44 2.50
C GLY A 16 9.71 -2.77 1.10
N TYR A 17 8.94 -1.86 0.48
CA TYR A 17 8.28 -2.08 -0.81
C TYR A 17 8.58 -0.93 -1.79
N LEU A 18 8.58 -1.24 -3.08
CA LEU A 18 8.65 -0.27 -4.17
C LEU A 18 7.36 -0.30 -4.96
N TYR A 19 6.71 0.84 -5.08
CA TYR A 19 5.56 1.05 -5.95
C TYR A 19 6.01 1.33 -7.37
N LEU A 20 5.73 0.41 -8.29
CA LEU A 20 6.33 0.38 -9.62
C LEU A 20 5.90 1.54 -10.53
N LEU A 21 4.70 2.08 -10.33
CA LEU A 21 4.13 3.09 -11.22
C LEU A 21 4.80 4.47 -11.07
N THR A 22 5.22 4.83 -9.86
CA THR A 22 5.89 6.12 -9.57
C THR A 22 7.24 5.96 -8.87
N LEU A 23 7.72 4.72 -8.73
CA LEU A 23 8.96 4.34 -8.06
C LEU A 23 9.07 4.83 -6.61
N LYS A 24 7.92 5.01 -5.95
CA LYS A 24 7.87 5.42 -4.55
C LYS A 24 8.20 4.26 -3.62
N ARG A 25 9.04 4.49 -2.64
CA ARG A 25 9.31 3.53 -1.57
C ARG A 25 8.22 3.60 -0.50
N LEU A 26 7.62 2.46 -0.17
CA LEU A 26 6.46 2.36 0.73
C LEU A 26 6.71 1.31 1.83
N CYS A 27 6.12 1.52 3.00
CA CYS A 27 5.98 0.47 4.01
C CYS A 27 4.76 -0.41 3.69
N PHE A 28 4.65 -1.56 4.35
CA PHE A 28 3.53 -2.48 4.14
C PHE A 28 2.17 -1.81 4.37
N LEU A 29 2.02 -1.07 5.48
CA LEU A 29 0.76 -0.43 5.86
C LEU A 29 0.29 0.59 4.82
N CYS A 30 1.20 1.46 4.39
CA CYS A 30 0.86 2.47 3.39
C CYS A 30 0.42 1.85 2.06
N GLN A 31 1.11 0.80 1.57
CA GLN A 31 0.66 0.16 0.32
C GLN A 31 -0.68 -0.60 0.49
N THR A 32 -0.94 -1.16 1.68
CA THR A 32 -2.21 -1.86 1.94
C THR A 32 -3.40 -0.95 2.25
N GLU A 33 -3.18 0.29 2.70
CA GLU A 33 -4.25 1.13 3.26
C GLU A 33 -4.45 2.44 2.48
N ASP A 34 -3.37 3.06 2.00
CA ASP A 34 -3.46 4.37 1.36
C ASP A 34 -4.07 4.27 -0.06
N LYS A 35 -5.04 5.14 -0.34
CA LYS A 35 -5.76 5.19 -1.62
C LYS A 35 -4.92 5.81 -2.74
N GLN A 36 -3.91 6.62 -2.41
CA GLN A 36 -3.00 7.24 -3.37
C GLN A 36 -2.04 6.24 -4.02
N VAL A 37 -1.97 5.02 -3.49
CA VAL A 37 -1.12 3.93 -4.01
C VAL A 37 -1.94 2.68 -4.35
N LEU A 38 -3.26 2.84 -4.46
CA LEU A 38 -4.16 1.82 -5.02
C LEU A 38 -4.25 2.04 -6.54
N PRO A 39 -3.64 1.19 -7.38
CA PRO A 39 -3.71 1.37 -8.83
C PRO A 39 -5.14 1.28 -9.35
N LEU A 40 -5.39 1.98 -10.44
CA LEU A 40 -6.68 1.96 -11.15
C LEU A 40 -6.56 1.19 -12.46
N THR A 41 -7.66 0.60 -12.91
CA THR A 41 -7.78 0.09 -14.28
C THR A 41 -8.16 1.23 -15.24
N PRO A 42 -7.90 1.10 -16.56
CA PRO A 42 -8.36 2.08 -17.55
C PRO A 42 -9.86 2.36 -17.45
N ALA A 43 -10.68 1.31 -17.37
CA ALA A 43 -12.13 1.44 -17.18
C ALA A 43 -12.48 2.28 -15.94
N ARG A 44 -11.75 2.11 -14.83
CA ARG A 44 -11.98 2.88 -13.61
C ARG A 44 -11.55 4.34 -13.75
N VAL A 45 -10.47 4.63 -14.47
CA VAL A 45 -10.03 6.00 -14.77
C VAL A 45 -11.05 6.70 -15.65
N LEU A 46 -11.50 6.07 -16.74
CA LEU A 46 -12.55 6.58 -17.62
C LEU A 46 -13.83 6.87 -16.83
N TYR A 47 -14.27 5.90 -16.03
CA TYR A 47 -15.47 6.04 -15.20
C TYR A 47 -15.36 7.16 -14.15
N ARG A 48 -14.23 7.23 -13.44
CA ARG A 48 -14.05 8.16 -12.31
C ARG A 48 -13.76 9.59 -12.76
N TYR A 49 -12.97 9.76 -13.81
CA TYR A 49 -12.45 11.05 -14.22
C TYR A 49 -13.02 11.55 -15.54
N ASN A 50 -13.85 10.76 -16.24
CA ASN A 50 -14.41 11.13 -17.54
C ASN A 50 -13.35 11.64 -18.54
N LEU A 51 -12.17 11.03 -18.48
CA LEU A 51 -11.06 11.33 -19.38
C LEU A 51 -11.29 10.64 -20.74
N PRO A 52 -10.89 11.26 -21.86
CA PRO A 52 -10.83 10.56 -23.13
C PRO A 52 -9.67 9.55 -23.15
N GLU A 53 -9.75 8.52 -24.00
CA GLU A 53 -8.77 7.42 -24.03
C GLU A 53 -7.33 7.87 -24.33
N ASP A 54 -7.17 8.89 -25.15
CA ASP A 54 -5.87 9.52 -25.45
C ASP A 54 -5.23 10.13 -24.20
N ALA A 55 -6.03 10.77 -23.33
CA ALA A 55 -5.57 11.27 -22.03
C ALA A 55 -5.24 10.14 -21.04
N VAL A 56 -5.86 8.97 -21.16
CA VAL A 56 -5.52 7.81 -20.32
C VAL A 56 -4.14 7.25 -20.68
N ASN A 57 -3.77 7.28 -21.96
CA ASN A 57 -2.51 6.70 -22.45
C ASN A 57 -1.24 7.43 -21.98
N ILE A 58 -1.37 8.66 -21.47
CA ILE A 58 -0.24 9.42 -20.92
C ILE A 58 -0.05 9.21 -19.41
N ILE A 59 -0.96 8.48 -18.74
CA ILE A 59 -0.86 8.18 -17.32
C ILE A 59 0.23 7.08 -17.13
N PRO A 60 1.14 7.23 -16.14
CA PRO A 60 2.08 6.17 -15.78
C PRO A 60 1.35 4.84 -15.57
N SER A 61 1.79 3.82 -16.31
CA SER A 61 1.11 2.53 -16.36
C SER A 61 2.07 1.34 -16.31
N ALA A 62 1.53 0.19 -15.88
CA ALA A 62 2.23 -1.08 -15.88
C ALA A 62 1.25 -2.21 -16.21
N LEU A 63 1.77 -3.31 -16.76
CA LEU A 63 1.03 -4.55 -16.92
C LEU A 63 1.42 -5.50 -15.79
N SER A 64 0.41 -6.03 -15.09
CA SER A 64 0.63 -7.07 -14.08
C SER A 64 -0.42 -8.16 -14.22
N LEU A 65 -0.03 -9.38 -13.86
CA LEU A 65 -1.00 -10.44 -13.64
C LEU A 65 -1.83 -10.15 -12.37
N PRO A 66 -3.12 -10.51 -12.33
CA PRO A 66 -3.93 -10.41 -11.12
C PRO A 66 -3.46 -11.37 -10.04
N GLY A 67 -3.22 -10.84 -8.84
CA GLY A 67 -2.85 -11.68 -7.70
C GLY A 67 -2.36 -10.91 -6.49
N ILE A 68 -2.26 -11.63 -5.36
CA ILE A 68 -1.61 -11.15 -4.14
C ILE A 68 -0.24 -11.81 -4.08
N TYR A 69 0.79 -11.06 -4.45
CA TYR A 69 2.17 -11.53 -4.48
C TYR A 69 2.80 -11.41 -3.10
N GLY A 70 2.78 -12.50 -2.33
CA GLY A 70 3.36 -12.62 -0.98
C GLY A 70 4.33 -13.78 -0.85
N SER A 71 4.97 -13.90 0.32
CA SER A 71 5.94 -14.97 0.64
C SER A 71 5.33 -16.36 0.74
N GLU A 72 4.04 -16.45 1.07
CA GLU A 72 3.30 -17.71 1.12
C GLU A 72 2.33 -17.76 -0.06
N LYS A 73 2.64 -18.65 -1.02
CA LYS A 73 2.05 -18.82 -2.36
C LYS A 73 0.60 -18.33 -2.52
N ARG A 74 0.34 -17.57 -3.58
CA ARG A 74 -0.99 -17.43 -4.20
C ARG A 74 -0.88 -17.51 -5.72
N PHE A 75 -1.75 -18.30 -6.32
CA PHE A 75 -1.81 -18.51 -7.77
C PHE A 75 -2.51 -17.32 -8.44
N PRO A 76 -2.08 -16.90 -9.63
CA PRO A 76 -2.87 -15.99 -10.44
C PRO A 76 -4.26 -16.63 -10.64
N LYS A 77 -5.32 -15.92 -10.27
CA LYS A 77 -6.71 -16.37 -10.58
C LYS A 77 -6.95 -16.38 -12.09
N GLU A 78 -6.24 -15.50 -12.80
CA GLU A 78 -6.36 -15.28 -14.24
C GLU A 78 -4.97 -15.16 -14.87
N HIS A 79 -4.81 -15.71 -16.07
CA HIS A 79 -3.56 -15.60 -16.84
C HIS A 79 -3.49 -14.34 -17.73
N ARG A 80 -4.54 -13.50 -17.70
CA ARG A 80 -4.61 -12.28 -18.51
C ARG A 80 -4.00 -11.11 -17.75
N PRO A 81 -2.94 -10.46 -18.27
CA PRO A 81 -2.41 -9.24 -17.68
C PRO A 81 -3.47 -8.13 -17.65
N ARG A 82 -3.47 -7.35 -16.58
CA ARG A 82 -4.29 -6.14 -16.43
C ARG A 82 -3.38 -4.92 -16.47
N GLN A 83 -3.85 -3.88 -17.15
CA GLN A 83 -3.19 -2.57 -17.12
C GLN A 83 -3.57 -1.85 -15.83
N LEU A 84 -2.56 -1.33 -15.16
CA LEU A 84 -2.64 -0.57 -13.93
C LEU A 84 -2.16 0.85 -14.19
N LEU A 85 -2.85 1.82 -13.59
CA LEU A 85 -2.62 3.26 -13.76
C LEU A 85 -2.43 3.90 -12.38
N ASP A 86 -1.51 4.86 -12.29
CA ASP A 86 -1.26 5.60 -11.06
C ASP A 86 -2.44 6.54 -10.73
N PRO A 87 -3.08 6.43 -9.55
CA PRO A 87 -4.27 7.22 -9.22
C PRO A 87 -3.96 8.72 -9.08
N VAL A 88 -2.78 9.08 -8.56
CA VAL A 88 -2.39 10.49 -8.36
C VAL A 88 -2.14 11.17 -9.70
N SER A 89 -1.48 10.48 -10.62
CA SER A 89 -1.24 10.96 -11.99
C SER A 89 -2.55 11.04 -12.77
N ALA A 90 -3.44 10.05 -12.64
CA ALA A 90 -4.78 10.10 -13.25
C ALA A 90 -5.57 11.33 -12.78
N HIS A 91 -5.58 11.59 -11.47
CA HIS A 91 -6.21 12.80 -10.90
C HIS A 91 -5.56 14.10 -11.41
N THR A 92 -4.23 14.13 -11.49
CA THR A 92 -3.49 15.30 -12.00
C THR A 92 -3.82 15.59 -13.46
N ILE A 93 -3.87 14.56 -14.29
CA ILE A 93 -4.24 14.68 -15.71
C ILE A 93 -5.71 15.09 -15.84
N ALA A 94 -6.61 14.53 -15.04
CA ALA A 94 -8.00 14.95 -14.99
C ALA A 94 -8.14 16.45 -14.69
N ARG A 95 -7.38 16.97 -13.71
CA ARG A 95 -7.40 18.40 -13.37
C ARG A 95 -6.89 19.27 -14.51
N ILE A 96 -5.90 18.81 -15.27
CA ILE A 96 -5.38 19.53 -16.44
C ILE A 96 -6.41 19.54 -17.57
N PHE A 97 -7.10 18.43 -17.82
CA PHE A 97 -8.05 18.28 -18.92
C PHE A 97 -9.41 18.93 -18.66
N LEU A 98 -9.97 18.75 -17.47
CA LEU A 98 -11.33 19.18 -17.14
C LEU A 98 -11.37 20.46 -16.31
N GLY A 99 -10.23 20.88 -15.74
CA GLY A 99 -10.17 21.95 -14.75
C GLY A 99 -10.41 21.43 -13.32
N PRO A 100 -9.95 22.18 -12.30
CA PRO A 100 -10.00 21.75 -10.90
C PRO A 100 -11.43 21.61 -10.36
N ASP A 101 -12.33 22.51 -10.77
CA ASP A 101 -13.70 22.58 -10.23
C ASP A 101 -14.57 21.38 -10.62
N ILE A 102 -14.22 20.69 -11.71
CA ILE A 102 -14.97 19.52 -12.19
C ILE A 102 -14.51 18.24 -11.47
N VAL A 103 -13.21 18.11 -11.19
CA VAL A 103 -12.60 16.88 -10.68
C VAL A 103 -12.77 16.71 -9.17
N ASP A 104 -12.82 17.81 -8.42
CA ASP A 104 -12.91 17.78 -6.96
C ASP A 104 -14.36 17.53 -6.44
N VAL A 105 -15.34 17.34 -7.34
CA VAL A 105 -16.69 16.95 -6.98
C VAL A 105 -16.70 15.45 -6.64
N GLU A 106 -16.88 15.10 -5.37
CA GLU A 106 -16.97 13.71 -4.94
C GLU A 106 -18.20 13.01 -5.55
N GLY A 107 -17.98 12.17 -6.56
CA GLY A 107 -18.99 11.28 -7.13
C GLY A 107 -18.79 11.04 -8.63
N PRO A 108 -19.30 9.92 -9.18
CA PRO A 108 -19.28 9.72 -10.62
C PRO A 108 -20.12 10.82 -11.31
N PRO A 109 -19.70 11.33 -12.47
CA PRO A 109 -20.49 12.32 -13.20
C PRO A 109 -21.86 11.75 -13.58
N ARG A 110 -22.91 12.57 -13.53
CA ARG A 110 -24.32 12.17 -13.72
C ARG A 110 -24.64 11.42 -15.03
N ASN A 111 -23.72 11.43 -16.01
CA ASN A 111 -23.93 10.87 -17.35
C ASN A 111 -23.17 9.55 -17.62
N THR A 112 -22.48 8.96 -16.64
CA THR A 112 -21.70 7.71 -16.84
C THR A 112 -22.49 6.41 -16.69
N MET A 113 -23.82 6.47 -16.50
CA MET A 113 -24.67 5.26 -16.44
C MET A 113 -24.53 4.38 -17.70
N GLN A 114 -24.24 4.97 -18.87
CA GLN A 114 -24.04 4.22 -20.11
C GLN A 114 -22.75 3.38 -20.13
N PHE A 115 -21.65 3.87 -19.53
CA PHE A 115 -20.40 3.11 -19.41
C PHE A 115 -20.49 2.02 -18.35
N ALA A 116 -21.14 2.30 -17.22
CA ALA A 116 -21.40 1.30 -16.19
C ALA A 116 -22.20 0.12 -16.76
N MET A 117 -23.19 0.37 -17.62
CA MET A 117 -23.97 -0.68 -18.30
C MET A 117 -23.13 -1.53 -19.28
N GLN A 118 -22.20 -0.95 -20.03
CA GLN A 118 -21.39 -1.72 -20.98
C GLN A 118 -20.31 -2.58 -20.32
N THR A 119 -19.84 -2.20 -19.13
CA THR A 119 -18.91 -3.04 -18.33
C THR A 119 -19.60 -4.13 -17.52
N LEU A 120 -20.93 -4.17 -17.49
CA LEU A 120 -21.72 -5.26 -16.90
C LEU A 120 -21.87 -6.47 -17.84
N ASP A 121 -21.48 -6.32 -19.11
CA ASP A 121 -21.46 -7.40 -20.12
C ASP A 121 -20.11 -8.13 -20.15
N ASP A 122 -19.45 -8.33 -19.00
CA ASP A 122 -18.36 -9.31 -18.89
C ASP A 122 -18.99 -10.70 -18.67
N PRO A 123 -18.96 -11.61 -19.67
CA PRO A 123 -19.69 -12.89 -19.62
C PRO A 123 -19.17 -13.86 -18.56
N ASP A 124 -18.06 -13.52 -17.87
CA ASP A 124 -17.47 -14.32 -16.79
C ASP A 124 -18.05 -14.00 -15.40
N GLY A 125 -19.09 -13.15 -15.32
CA GLY A 125 -19.90 -12.95 -14.10
C GLY A 125 -19.13 -12.41 -12.89
N THR A 126 -17.89 -11.96 -13.06
CA THR A 126 -17.07 -11.39 -11.99
C THR A 126 -17.41 -9.91 -11.91
N HIS A 127 -18.31 -9.54 -10.99
CA HIS A 127 -18.70 -8.14 -10.76
C HIS A 127 -17.45 -7.25 -10.65
N PRO A 128 -17.37 -6.10 -11.33
CA PRO A 128 -16.31 -5.11 -11.12
C PRO A 128 -16.21 -4.65 -9.65
N ASP A 129 -17.26 -4.87 -8.87
CA ASP A 129 -17.35 -4.59 -7.43
C ASP A 129 -16.69 -5.67 -6.55
N GLU A 130 -16.31 -6.84 -7.08
CA GLU A 130 -15.69 -7.91 -6.28
C GLU A 130 -14.26 -7.58 -5.83
N TRP A 131 -13.66 -6.55 -6.45
CA TRP A 131 -12.39 -5.94 -6.06
C TRP A 131 -12.65 -4.70 -5.24
N ASP A 132 -13.47 -4.92 -4.21
CA ASP A 132 -14.04 -3.96 -3.29
C ASP A 132 -13.06 -2.80 -3.04
N TYR A 133 -13.46 -1.58 -3.41
CA TYR A 133 -12.74 -0.34 -3.14
C TYR A 133 -12.59 -0.07 -1.63
N ASN A 134 -13.17 -0.95 -0.80
CA ASN A 134 -12.84 -1.14 0.59
C ASN A 134 -11.33 -1.37 0.67
N GLY A 135 -10.60 -0.28 0.90
CA GLY A 135 -9.16 -0.16 0.76
C GLY A 135 -8.37 -0.95 1.78
N GLY A 136 -8.88 -2.08 2.26
CA GLY A 136 -8.19 -3.02 3.11
C GLY A 136 -7.16 -3.85 2.36
N SER A 137 -6.35 -4.54 3.14
CA SER A 137 -5.22 -5.36 2.71
C SER A 137 -5.57 -6.58 1.85
N ASN A 138 -6.85 -6.82 1.56
CA ASN A 138 -7.30 -7.95 0.75
C ASN A 138 -7.51 -7.61 -0.72
N ASN A 139 -7.46 -6.32 -1.11
CA ASN A 139 -7.60 -5.92 -2.51
C ASN A 139 -6.34 -6.30 -3.31
N PRO A 140 -6.42 -7.23 -4.29
CA PRO A 140 -5.23 -7.68 -4.99
C PRO A 140 -4.57 -6.62 -5.88
N LEU A 141 -5.27 -5.56 -6.31
CA LEU A 141 -4.66 -4.45 -7.05
C LEU A 141 -3.50 -3.80 -6.29
N ARG A 142 -3.57 -3.78 -4.95
CA ARG A 142 -2.51 -3.24 -4.09
C ARG A 142 -1.19 -3.99 -4.22
N PHE A 143 -1.27 -5.29 -4.51
CA PHE A 143 -0.10 -6.16 -4.62
C PHE A 143 0.44 -6.24 -6.05
N MET A 144 -0.36 -5.88 -7.05
CA MET A 144 0.02 -6.01 -8.46
C MET A 144 0.98 -4.92 -8.95
N ALA A 145 1.04 -3.77 -8.26
CA ALA A 145 1.94 -2.67 -8.61
C ALA A 145 3.07 -2.47 -7.60
N VAL A 146 3.35 -3.45 -6.74
CA VAL A 146 4.40 -3.35 -5.73
C VAL A 146 5.32 -4.56 -5.77
N VAL A 147 6.59 -4.33 -5.44
CA VAL A 147 7.56 -5.41 -5.23
C VAL A 147 8.24 -5.21 -3.88
N ARG A 148 8.63 -6.31 -3.24
CA ARG A 148 9.48 -6.22 -2.05
C ARG A 148 10.85 -5.67 -2.46
N MET A 149 11.28 -4.60 -1.82
CA MET A 149 12.56 -3.95 -2.10
C MET A 149 13.31 -3.75 -0.78
N PRO A 150 14.35 -4.57 -0.49
CA PRO A 150 15.12 -4.39 0.73
C PRO A 150 15.77 -3.00 0.75
N ALA A 151 15.92 -2.44 1.95
CA ALA A 151 16.81 -1.30 2.12
C ALA A 151 18.25 -1.75 1.96
N MET A 152 19.07 -0.90 1.36
CA MET A 152 20.48 -1.18 1.11
C MET A 152 21.33 -0.22 1.94
N ASP A 153 22.27 -0.78 2.69
CA ASP A 153 23.30 0.00 3.35
C ASP A 153 24.21 0.62 2.27
N LYS A 154 24.24 1.95 2.22
CA LYS A 154 24.93 2.69 1.16
C LYS A 154 26.45 2.55 1.20
N LEU A 155 27.03 2.24 2.37
CA LEU A 155 28.47 2.11 2.55
C LEU A 155 28.96 0.72 2.16
N THR A 156 28.18 -0.30 2.53
CA THR A 156 28.56 -1.72 2.34
C THR A 156 27.91 -2.36 1.11
N GLY A 157 26.88 -1.74 0.55
CA GLY A 157 26.08 -2.29 -0.55
C GLY A 157 25.28 -3.54 -0.16
N ARG A 158 25.14 -3.83 1.14
CA ARG A 158 24.42 -5.00 1.64
C ARG A 158 22.99 -4.65 1.99
N SER A 159 22.09 -5.64 1.89
CA SER A 159 20.73 -5.47 2.40
C SER A 159 20.76 -5.23 3.91
N MET A 160 20.06 -4.19 4.35
CA MET A 160 19.85 -3.95 5.77
C MET A 160 18.97 -5.06 6.34
N GLN A 161 19.33 -5.52 7.54
CA GLN A 161 18.49 -6.45 8.27
C GLN A 161 17.29 -5.71 8.83
N THR A 162 16.11 -6.27 8.60
CA THR A 162 14.83 -5.74 9.04
C THR A 162 14.06 -6.83 9.79
N GLY A 163 13.12 -6.41 10.64
CA GLY A 163 12.30 -7.34 11.40
C GLY A 163 11.04 -6.70 11.95
N PHE A 164 10.20 -7.54 12.55
CA PHE A 164 8.93 -7.16 13.16
C PHE A 164 9.02 -7.25 14.68
N CYS A 165 8.14 -6.55 15.39
CA CYS A 165 8.02 -6.69 16.84
C CYS A 165 7.10 -7.86 17.20
N ASN A 166 7.64 -8.88 17.88
CA ASN A 166 6.86 -10.03 18.34
C ASN A 166 5.82 -9.69 19.41
N ALA A 167 6.03 -8.62 20.19
CA ALA A 167 5.03 -8.16 21.16
C ALA A 167 3.83 -7.50 20.46
N CYS A 168 4.08 -6.69 19.43
CA CYS A 168 3.01 -6.12 18.60
C CYS A 168 2.21 -7.19 17.86
N LEU A 169 2.84 -8.29 17.45
CA LEU A 169 2.17 -9.42 16.77
C LEU A 169 0.94 -9.94 17.51
N ARG A 170 0.93 -9.87 18.85
CA ARG A 170 -0.20 -10.35 19.66
C ARG A 170 -1.34 -9.36 19.80
N LEU A 171 -1.08 -8.07 19.61
CA LEU A 171 -2.11 -7.05 19.68
C LEU A 171 -3.02 -7.07 18.44
N GLY A 172 -2.65 -7.85 17.42
CA GLY A 172 -3.39 -7.96 16.17
C GLY A 172 -3.32 -6.68 15.35
N ASP A 173 -4.26 -6.54 14.41
CA ASP A 173 -4.44 -5.32 13.66
C ASP A 173 -5.14 -4.29 14.56
N ASN A 174 -4.35 -3.62 15.40
CA ASN A 174 -4.80 -2.46 16.15
C ASN A 174 -5.04 -1.29 15.19
N GLU A 175 -6.09 -0.51 15.41
CA GLU A 175 -6.32 0.75 14.66
C GLU A 175 -5.15 1.72 14.82
N ASP A 176 -4.46 1.65 15.97
CA ASP A 176 -3.27 2.45 16.21
C ASP A 176 -2.04 1.82 15.52
N ARG A 177 -1.64 2.49 14.43
CA ARG A 177 -0.45 2.21 13.62
C ARG A 177 0.80 1.90 14.45
N ARG A 178 0.99 2.55 15.60
CA ARG A 178 2.16 2.35 16.47
C ARG A 178 2.32 0.90 16.92
N TYR A 179 1.20 0.21 17.11
CA TYR A 179 1.17 -1.18 17.58
C TYR A 179 0.95 -2.19 16.45
N SER A 180 0.99 -1.75 15.19
CA SER A 180 0.81 -2.67 14.08
C SER A 180 2.00 -3.61 13.95
N TRP A 181 1.72 -4.91 14.03
CA TRP A 181 2.73 -5.95 13.85
C TRP A 181 3.31 -6.03 12.44
N ARG A 182 2.63 -5.43 11.46
CA ARG A 182 3.11 -5.36 10.06
C ARG A 182 4.09 -4.20 9.84
N ARG A 183 4.35 -3.38 10.86
CA ARG A 183 5.39 -2.35 10.83
C ARG A 183 6.76 -3.02 10.96
N GLU A 184 7.61 -2.75 9.98
CA GLU A 184 8.95 -3.30 9.88
C GLU A 184 9.96 -2.29 10.42
N TYR A 185 11.04 -2.78 11.04
CA TYR A 185 12.03 -1.96 11.70
C TYR A 185 13.45 -2.38 11.28
N THR A 186 14.33 -1.40 11.11
CA THR A 186 15.77 -1.63 11.12
C THR A 186 16.25 -1.75 12.57
N ARG A 187 17.48 -2.21 12.78
CA ARG A 187 18.08 -2.23 14.13
C ARG A 187 18.04 -0.85 14.82
N ILE A 188 18.18 0.24 14.05
CA ILE A 188 18.19 1.61 14.58
C ILE A 188 16.76 2.04 14.95
N THR A 189 15.83 1.91 14.00
CA THR A 189 14.43 2.35 14.22
C THR A 189 13.69 1.46 15.21
N PHE A 190 14.17 0.24 15.47
CA PHE A 190 13.61 -0.62 16.52
C PHE A 190 13.84 -0.04 17.93
N ALA A 191 14.96 0.66 18.16
CA ALA A 191 15.19 1.32 19.44
C ALA A 191 14.21 2.48 19.67
N GLU A 192 13.79 3.16 18.61
CA GLU A 192 12.74 4.19 18.67
C GLU A 192 11.38 3.55 18.98
N HIS A 193 11.06 2.44 18.33
CA HIS A 193 9.85 1.66 18.63
C HIS A 193 9.76 1.22 20.10
N VAL A 194 10.86 0.77 20.72
CA VAL A 194 10.87 0.40 22.15
C VAL A 194 10.54 1.60 23.05
N LYS A 195 10.93 2.83 22.66
CA LYS A 195 10.53 4.05 23.38
C LYS A 195 9.05 4.35 23.21
N GLU A 196 8.48 4.10 22.02
CA GLU A 196 7.06 4.33 21.72
C GLU A 196 6.14 3.32 22.44
N CYS A 197 6.52 2.04 22.46
CA CYS A 197 5.65 0.96 22.90
C CYS A 197 6.01 0.40 24.29
N GLY A 198 7.19 0.70 24.82
CA GLY A 198 7.71 0.16 26.07
C GLY A 198 8.67 -1.02 25.88
N TRP A 199 9.33 -1.41 26.96
CA TRP A 199 10.33 -2.49 26.93
C TRP A 199 9.71 -3.84 26.67
N LEU A 200 10.45 -4.69 25.97
CA LEU A 200 10.04 -6.04 25.65
C LEU A 200 10.36 -6.98 26.82
N GLU A 201 9.35 -7.71 27.26
CA GLU A 201 9.49 -8.75 28.26
C GLU A 201 9.02 -10.08 27.67
N GLN A 202 9.78 -11.14 27.93
CA GLN A 202 9.38 -12.50 27.57
C GLN A 202 8.85 -13.21 28.81
N ASP A 203 7.61 -13.69 28.73
CA ASP A 203 7.04 -14.56 29.75
C ASP A 203 7.87 -15.85 29.83
N PRO A 204 8.42 -16.20 31.01
CA PRO A 204 9.30 -17.34 31.18
C PRO A 204 8.61 -18.68 30.92
N THR A 205 7.28 -18.76 31.11
CA THR A 205 6.44 -19.94 30.95
C THR A 205 6.00 -20.08 29.50
N THR A 206 5.35 -19.04 28.96
CA THR A 206 4.73 -19.12 27.64
C THR A 206 5.71 -18.80 26.49
N LYS A 207 6.88 -18.24 26.82
CA LYS A 207 7.88 -17.70 25.86
C LYS A 207 7.33 -16.57 25.00
N PHE A 208 6.23 -15.96 25.39
CA PHE A 208 5.58 -14.88 24.66
C PHE A 208 6.19 -13.53 24.99
N TRP A 209 6.27 -12.68 23.98
CA TRP A 209 6.75 -11.32 24.12
C TRP A 209 5.56 -10.38 24.35
N SER A 210 5.71 -9.44 25.27
CA SER A 210 4.78 -8.33 25.50
C SER A 210 5.53 -7.04 25.75
N HIS A 211 4.84 -5.91 25.57
CA HIS A 211 5.37 -4.61 25.99
C HIS A 211 5.00 -4.36 27.45
N ARG A 212 6.02 -4.05 28.26
CA ARG A 212 5.85 -3.46 29.58
C ARG A 212 5.98 -1.94 29.43
N LYS A 213 4.91 -1.21 29.74
CA LYS A 213 4.97 0.25 29.79
C LYS A 213 5.99 0.63 30.86
N LEU A 214 6.88 1.57 30.53
CA LEU A 214 7.66 2.24 31.55
C LEU A 214 6.66 3.00 32.42
N ASP A 215 6.59 2.66 33.71
CA ASP A 215 5.94 3.53 34.67
C ASP A 215 6.60 4.89 34.53
N THR A 216 5.78 5.92 34.31
CA THR A 216 6.26 7.28 34.00
C THR A 216 6.93 7.97 35.19
N ASP A 217 7.10 7.24 36.32
CA ASP A 217 7.62 7.73 37.58
C ASP A 217 8.83 6.92 38.12
N ALA A 218 9.38 5.97 37.36
CA ALA A 218 10.58 5.25 37.79
C ALA A 218 11.84 5.88 37.19
N GLU A 219 12.60 6.62 38.02
CA GLU A 219 13.96 7.07 37.69
C GLU A 219 14.84 5.88 37.29
N PRO A 220 15.70 6.04 36.26
CA PRO A 220 16.64 4.99 35.88
C PRO A 220 17.72 4.80 36.97
N PRO A 221 18.21 3.57 37.18
CA PRO A 221 19.33 3.30 38.07
C PRO A 221 20.67 3.83 37.52
#